data_AF-A0A6N2CSK1-F1
#
_entry.id   AF-A0A6N2CSK1-F1
#
_cell.length_a   1.000
_cell.length_b   1.000
_cell.length_c   1.000
_cell.angle_alpha   90.00
_cell.angle_beta   90.00
_cell.angle_gamma   90.00
#
_symmetry.space_group_name_H-M   'P 1'
#
loop_
_entity.id
_entity.type
_entity.pdbx_description
1 polymer ?
#
loop_
_entity_poly.entity_id
_entity_poly.type
_entity_poly.pdbx_seq_one_letter_code
_entity_poly.pdbx_strand_id
1 'polypeptide(L)' 'MKLCRKLKGIREEKGLSQQRLSEMASLSRTGLRHIESGEISPTLYSLLKISAALETDLATLINDSNDTGT' A
#
# COMPACT_ATOMS: atom_id res chain seq x y z
N MET A 1 9.76 -6.28 -0.39
CA MET A 1 9.59 -6.23 -1.86
C MET A 1 8.17 -6.55 -2.33
N LYS A 2 7.56 -7.70 -1.94
CA LYS A 2 6.19 -8.06 -2.40
C LYS A 2 5.09 -7.09 -1.95
N LEU A 3 5.07 -6.70 -0.66
CA LEU A 3 4.14 -5.69 -0.11
C LEU A 3 4.16 -4.37 -0.91
N CYS A 4 5.36 -3.80 -1.12
CA CYS A 4 5.55 -2.55 -1.84
C CYS A 4 4.98 -2.59 -3.27
N ARG A 5 5.22 -3.71 -3.98
CA ARG A 5 4.68 -3.94 -5.33
C ARG A 5 3.17 -4.12 -5.32
N LYS A 6 2.62 -4.84 -4.34
CA LYS A 6 1.17 -5.06 -4.20
C LYS A 6 0.43 -3.74 -3.94
N LEU A 7 0.95 -2.93 -3.03
CA LEU A 7 0.44 -1.59 -2.74
C LEU A 7 0.43 -0.72 -3.99
N LYS A 8 1.57 -0.68 -4.71
CA LYS A 8 1.68 0.04 -5.98
C LYS A 8 0.66 -0.45 -7.02
N GLY A 9 0.51 -1.76 -7.17
CA GLY A 9 -0.44 -2.37 -8.11
C GLY A 9 -1.88 -1.97 -7.83
N ILE A 10 -2.34 -2.13 -6.58
CA ILE A 10 -3.71 -1.74 -6.18
C ILE A 10 -3.94 -0.23 -6.39
N ARG A 11 -2.93 0.60 -6.08
CA ARG A 11 -3.00 2.05 -6.35
C ARG A 11 -3.22 2.34 -7.84
N GLU A 12 -2.45 1.68 -8.70
CA GLU A 12 -2.50 1.87 -10.15
C GLU A 12 -3.79 1.32 -10.77
N GLU A 13 -4.28 0.17 -10.30
CA GLU A 13 -5.59 -0.39 -10.67
C GLU A 13 -6.74 0.56 -10.34
N LYS A 14 -6.63 1.31 -9.23
CA LYS A 14 -7.59 2.36 -8.85
C LYS A 14 -7.38 3.70 -9.57
N GLY A 15 -6.42 3.78 -10.49
CA GLY A 15 -6.12 5.01 -11.24
C GLY A 15 -5.57 6.15 -10.38
N LEU A 16 -5.06 5.86 -9.18
CA LEU A 16 -4.60 6.88 -8.24
C LEU A 16 -3.14 7.23 -8.51
N SER A 17 -2.80 8.52 -8.50
CA SER A 17 -1.40 8.96 -8.46
C SER A 17 -0.81 8.79 -7.04
N GLN A 18 0.52 8.74 -6.91
CA GLN A 18 1.17 8.75 -5.60
C GLN A 18 0.80 9.99 -4.77
N GLN A 19 0.67 11.16 -5.42
CA GLN A 19 0.22 12.37 -4.75
C GLN A 19 -1.19 12.16 -4.17
N ARG A 20 -2.11 11.65 -4.99
CA ARG A 20 -3.50 11.46 -4.59
C ARG A 20 -3.65 10.46 -3.44
N LEU A 21 -2.97 9.31 -3.51
CA LEU A 21 -3.01 8.33 -2.43
C LEU A 21 -2.38 8.91 -1.15
N SER A 22 -1.29 9.68 -1.26
CA SER A 22 -0.65 10.28 -0.08
C SER A 22 -1.57 11.27 0.65
N GLU A 23 -2.33 12.08 -0.10
CA GLU A 23 -3.35 12.97 0.47
C GLU A 23 -4.45 12.18 1.17
N MET A 24 -5.00 11.16 0.50
CA MET A 24 -6.07 10.31 1.06
C MET A 24 -5.62 9.56 2.32
N ALA A 25 -4.37 9.09 2.35
CA ALA A 25 -3.79 8.38 3.49
C ALA A 25 -3.19 9.31 4.56
N SER A 26 -3.27 10.63 4.39
CA SER A 26 -2.61 11.61 5.27
C SER A 26 -1.13 11.25 5.51
N LEU A 27 -0.39 11.06 4.42
CA LEU A 27 1.04 10.75 4.37
C LEU A 27 1.75 11.75 3.45
N SER A 28 3.07 11.86 3.58
CA SER A 28 3.85 12.62 2.60
C SER A 28 3.97 11.84 1.29
N ARG A 29 3.90 12.53 0.15
CA ARG A 29 4.14 11.93 -1.17
C ARG A 29 5.50 11.23 -1.23
N THR A 30 6.55 11.85 -0.69
CA THR A 30 7.90 11.27 -0.62
C THR A 30 7.93 10.00 0.22
N GLY A 31 7.24 9.97 1.35
CA GLY A 31 7.12 8.78 2.18
C GLY A 31 6.43 7.63 1.44
N LEU A 32 5.32 7.93 0.74
CA LEU A 32 4.63 6.94 -0.08
C LEU A 32 5.52 6.41 -1.22
N ARG A 33 6.28 7.28 -1.90
CA ARG A 33 7.26 6.88 -2.93
C ARG A 33 8.26 5.87 -2.36
N HIS A 34 8.86 6.16 -1.20
CA HIS A 34 9.85 5.29 -0.56
C HIS A 34 9.25 3.95 -0.12
N ILE A 35 7.99 3.95 0.32
CA ILE A 35 7.27 2.72 0.64
C ILE A 35 7.07 1.88 -0.63
N GLU A 36 6.60 2.48 -1.73
CA GLU A 36 6.35 1.77 -2.99
C GLU A 36 7.62 1.27 -3.68
N SER A 37 8.74 1.99 -3.57
CA SER A 37 10.03 1.52 -4.07
C SER A 37 10.70 0.49 -3.15
N GLY A 38 10.22 0.34 -1.92
CA GLY A 38 10.82 -0.53 -0.91
C GLY A 38 12.10 0.05 -0.29
N GLU A 39 12.37 1.33 -0.49
CA GLU A 39 13.44 2.08 0.18
C GLU A 39 13.21 2.16 1.70
N ILE A 40 11.95 2.19 2.15
CA ILE A 40 11.58 2.12 3.57
C ILE A 40 10.50 1.07 3.83
N SER A 41 10.53 0.48 5.03
CA SER A 41 9.43 -0.34 5.51
C SER A 41 8.35 0.55 6.14
N PRO A 42 7.07 0.45 5.72
CA PRO A 42 5.99 1.16 6.36
C PRO A 42 5.74 0.62 7.78
N THR A 43 5.26 1.49 8.67
CA THR A 43 4.74 1.06 9.97
C THR A 43 3.34 0.45 9.82
N LEU A 44 2.88 -0.31 10.81
CA LEU A 44 1.50 -0.81 10.85
C LEU A 44 0.48 0.34 10.72
N TYR A 45 0.73 1.46 11.38
CA TYR A 45 -0.15 2.64 11.28
C TYR A 45 -0.20 3.23 9.87
N SER A 46 0.95 3.34 9.19
CA SER A 46 0.97 3.76 7.78
C SER A 46 0.22 2.78 6.88
N LEU A 47 0.35 1.47 7.13
CA LEU A 47 -0.37 0.46 6.36
C LEU A 47 -1.89 0.55 6.56
N LEU A 48 -2.37 0.77 7.79
CA LEU A 48 -3.80 0.98 8.07
C LEU A 48 -4.36 2.20 7.34
N LYS A 49 -3.61 3.32 7.33
CA LYS A 49 -4.03 4.53 6.60
C LYS A 49 -4.06 4.29 5.09
N ILE A 50 -3.09 3.56 4.57
CA ILE A 50 -3.02 3.24 3.14
C ILE A 50 -4.13 2.26 2.75
N SER A 51 -4.40 1.23 3.56
CA SER A 51 -5.46 0.27 3.27
C SER A 51 -6.84 0.93 3.29
N ALA A 52 -7.09 1.82 4.28
CA ALA A 52 -8.30 2.61 4.34
C ALA A 52 -8.44 3.54 3.12
N ALA A 53 -7.38 4.26 2.73
CA ALA A 53 -7.39 5.13 1.55
C ALA A 53 -7.54 4.37 0.22
N LEU A 54 -7.02 3.15 0.15
CA LEU A 54 -7.21 2.25 -0.99
C LEU A 54 -8.54 1.51 -0.93
N GLU A 55 -9.37 1.70 0.10
CA GLU A 55 -10.62 0.94 0.32
C GLU A 55 -10.38 -0.57 0.15
N THR A 56 -9.34 -1.08 0.80
CA THR A 56 -8.95 -2.48 0.78
C THR A 56 -8.65 -2.95 2.19
N ASP A 57 -8.81 -4.24 2.45
CA ASP A 57 -8.46 -4.79 3.75
C ASP A 57 -6.93 -4.77 3.94
N LEU A 58 -6.49 -4.51 5.16
CA LEU A 58 -5.09 -4.60 5.53
C LEU A 58 -4.54 -6.00 5.23
N ALA A 59 -5.32 -7.05 5.48
CA ALA A 59 -4.95 -8.41 5.13
C ALA A 59 -4.67 -8.54 3.63
N THR A 60 -5.42 -7.87 2.75
CA THR A 60 -5.13 -7.86 1.32
C THR A 60 -3.76 -7.27 1.02
N LEU A 61 -3.27 -6.27 1.75
CA LEU A 61 -1.92 -5.72 1.53
C LEU A 61 -0.81 -6.67 2.01
N ILE A 62 -1.00 -7.30 3.17
CA ILE A 62 0.05 -8.07 3.86
C ILE A 62 0.05 -9.54 3.43
N ASN A 63 -1.10 -10.09 3.02
CA ASN A 63 -1.24 -11.50 2.71
C ASN A 63 -0.43 -11.86 1.46
N ASP A 64 0.45 -12.82 1.67
CA ASP A 64 1.39 -13.36 0.70
C ASP A 64 0.85 -14.73 0.26
N SER A 65 -0.41 -14.81 -0.16
CA SER A 65 -1.03 -16.08 -0.52
C SER A 65 -0.35 -16.70 -1.73
N ASN A 66 0.57 -17.61 -1.44
CA ASN A 66 0.55 -18.94 -2.00
C ASN A 66 -0.16 -19.90 -1.01
N ASP A 67 -1.30 -19.47 -0.43
CA ASP A 67 -2.08 -20.31 0.48
C ASP A 67 -3.11 -21.11 -0.32
N THR A 68 -2.69 -22.32 -0.66
CA THR A 68 -3.56 -23.45 -1.00
C THR A 68 -4.18 -23.94 0.30
N GLY A 69 -5.17 -23.20 0.79
CA GLY A 69 -6.03 -23.63 1.88
C GLY A 69 -7.20 -24.43 1.32
N THR A 70 -7.01 -25.74 1.28
CA THR A 70 -8.04 -26.79 1.11
C THR A 70 -9.26 -26.57 1.99
#